data_AF-A0AAN5VPX7-F1
#
_entry.id   AF-A0AAN5VPX7-F1
#
_cell.length_a   1.000
_cell.length_b   1.000
_cell.length_c   1.000
_cell.angle_alpha   90.00
_cell.angle_beta   90.00
_cell.angle_gamma   90.00
#
_symmetry.space_group_name_H-M   'P 1'
#
loop_
_entity.id
_entity.type
_entity.pdbx_description
1 polymer ?
#
loop_
_entity_poly.entity_id
_entity_poly.type
_entity_poly.pdbx_seq_one_letter_code
_entity_poly.pdbx_strand_id
1 'polypeptide(L)'
;MEEYETDLKRIILYNFGLEAIRNQNYIICLEAVRENGLELKDVKWDELDLTKEEIENLNMEAVKQNPYAISYVKEQTDKVCIKALEQSGYAIYEIKNKDKYIKMFDIRFLEKIEKIITVVAIRINREWLFTVKNEENLSKEEFIYWANSEKISDKYKQIYLEFANNCK
;
A
#
# COMPACT_ATOMS: atom_id res chain seq x y z
N MET A 1 -14.68 5.07 -32.40
CA MET A 1 -14.49 3.62 -32.26
C MET A 1 -13.02 3.25 -32.42
N GLU A 2 -12.32 3.73 -33.45
CA GLU A 2 -10.89 3.45 -33.67
C GLU A 2 -9.96 3.97 -32.57
N GLU A 3 -10.19 5.17 -32.03
CA GLU A 3 -9.31 5.76 -31.00
C GLU A 3 -9.41 5.03 -29.63
N TYR A 4 -10.63 4.65 -29.23
CA TYR A 4 -10.86 3.86 -28.01
C TYR A 4 -10.19 2.49 -28.06
N GLU A 5 -10.33 1.79 -29.19
CA GLU A 5 -9.66 0.50 -29.37
C GLU A 5 -8.15 0.63 -29.39
N THR A 6 -7.61 1.74 -29.93
CA THR A 6 -6.16 1.95 -29.94
C THR A 6 -5.60 2.26 -28.56
N ASP A 7 -6.28 3.07 -27.75
CA ASP A 7 -5.81 3.37 -26.39
C ASP A 7 -5.92 2.17 -25.43
N LEU A 8 -6.99 1.37 -25.55
CA LEU A 8 -7.09 0.12 -24.78
C LEU A 8 -6.03 -0.90 -25.22
N LYS A 9 -5.76 -1.02 -26.53
CA LYS A 9 -4.66 -1.84 -27.06
C LYS A 9 -3.29 -1.33 -26.58
N ARG A 10 -3.08 -0.02 -26.44
CA ARG A 10 -1.84 0.57 -25.89
C ARG A 10 -1.54 0.10 -24.47
N ILE A 11 -2.57 0.07 -23.61
CA ILE A 11 -2.41 -0.39 -22.22
C ILE A 11 -2.23 -1.91 -22.19
N ILE A 12 -3.15 -2.67 -22.80
CA ILE A 12 -3.20 -4.12 -22.65
C ILE A 12 -2.12 -4.86 -23.46
N LEU A 13 -1.83 -4.41 -24.69
CA LEU A 13 -0.89 -5.12 -25.58
C LEU A 13 0.53 -4.56 -25.52
N TYR A 14 0.67 -3.26 -25.23
CA TYR A 14 1.96 -2.58 -25.30
C TYR A 14 2.45 -2.05 -23.94
N ASN A 15 1.69 -2.27 -22.86
CA ASN A 15 2.04 -1.91 -21.50
C ASN A 15 2.39 -0.41 -21.33
N PHE A 16 1.66 0.47 -22.01
CA PHE A 16 1.80 1.92 -21.83
C PHE A 16 1.11 2.36 -20.53
N GLY A 17 1.78 3.22 -19.76
CA GLY A 17 1.20 3.85 -18.57
C GLY A 17 0.18 4.93 -18.92
N LEU A 18 -0.67 5.29 -17.94
CA LEU A 18 -1.76 6.27 -18.10
C LEU A 18 -1.24 7.68 -18.46
N GLU A 19 0.00 8.01 -18.08
CA GLU A 19 0.66 9.27 -18.44
C GLU A 19 0.72 9.51 -19.97
N ALA A 20 0.82 8.43 -20.76
CA ALA A 20 0.92 8.49 -22.22
C ALA A 20 -0.46 8.49 -22.91
N ILE A 21 -1.54 8.30 -22.15
CA ILE A 21 -2.90 8.22 -22.69
C ILE A 21 -3.53 9.61 -22.67
N ARG A 22 -3.84 10.11 -23.86
CA ARG A 22 -4.43 11.44 -24.02
C ARG A 22 -5.86 11.46 -23.50
N ASN A 23 -6.69 10.53 -23.97
CA ASN A 23 -8.13 10.48 -23.70
C ASN A 23 -8.44 9.30 -22.78
N GLN A 24 -8.41 9.54 -21.47
CA GLN A 24 -8.74 8.53 -20.47
C GLN A 24 -10.26 8.34 -20.35
N ASN A 25 -10.68 7.14 -19.93
CA ASN A 25 -12.04 6.87 -19.49
C ASN A 25 -12.00 5.85 -18.34
N TYR A 26 -13.14 5.59 -17.70
CA TYR A 26 -13.23 4.67 -16.56
C TYR A 26 -12.60 3.30 -16.84
N ILE A 27 -12.91 2.69 -17.98
CA ILE A 27 -12.44 1.34 -18.34
C ILE A 27 -10.91 1.35 -18.49
N ILE A 28 -10.37 2.33 -19.21
CA ILE A 28 -8.93 2.51 -19.40
C ILE A 28 -8.22 2.65 -18.04
N CYS A 29 -8.73 3.51 -17.15
CA CYS A 29 -8.13 3.70 -15.84
C CYS A 29 -8.22 2.43 -15.00
N LEU A 30 -9.37 1.73 -15.04
CA LEU A 30 -9.60 0.52 -14.26
C LEU A 30 -8.65 -0.62 -14.67
N GLU A 31 -8.46 -0.84 -15.97
CA GLU A 31 -7.53 -1.86 -16.45
C GLU A 31 -6.08 -1.50 -16.11
N ALA A 32 -5.70 -0.23 -16.24
CA ALA A 32 -4.35 0.22 -15.86
C ALA A 32 -4.05 0.02 -14.36
N VAL A 33 -4.98 0.38 -13.47
CA VAL A 33 -4.75 0.21 -12.02
C VAL A 33 -4.77 -1.25 -11.57
N ARG A 34 -5.45 -2.12 -12.31
CA ARG A 34 -5.43 -3.58 -12.06
C ARG A 34 -4.08 -4.20 -12.42
N GLU A 35 -3.46 -3.73 -13.49
CA GLU A 35 -2.10 -4.16 -13.84
C GLU A 35 -1.07 -3.55 -12.87
N ASN A 36 -1.17 -2.26 -12.59
CA ASN A 36 -0.28 -1.55 -11.67
C ASN A 36 -1.05 -0.50 -10.85
N GLY A 37 -1.25 -0.76 -9.56
CA GLY A 37 -2.00 0.15 -8.68
C GLY A 37 -1.43 1.57 -8.61
N LEU A 38 -0.13 1.75 -8.89
CA LEU A 38 0.50 3.08 -8.90
C LEU A 38 0.12 3.94 -10.12
N GLU A 39 -0.50 3.37 -11.16
CA GLU A 39 -1.04 4.13 -12.30
C GLU A 39 -2.12 5.14 -11.86
N LEU A 40 -2.71 4.94 -10.68
CA LEU A 40 -3.68 5.86 -10.10
C LEU A 40 -3.14 7.31 -10.00
N LYS A 41 -1.82 7.48 -9.88
CA LYS A 41 -1.14 8.79 -9.86
C LYS A 41 -1.36 9.62 -11.14
N ASP A 42 -1.59 8.96 -12.27
CA ASP A 42 -1.69 9.56 -13.60
C ASP A 42 -3.14 9.67 -14.10
N VAL A 43 -4.12 9.33 -13.25
CA VAL A 43 -5.55 9.51 -13.56
C VAL A 43 -5.89 11.00 -13.58
N LYS A 44 -6.44 11.46 -14.70
CA LYS A 44 -6.90 12.84 -14.89
C LYS A 44 -8.30 13.03 -14.33
N TRP A 45 -8.40 13.01 -13.01
CA TRP A 45 -9.67 12.99 -12.27
C TRP A 45 -10.68 14.08 -12.64
N ASP A 46 -10.20 15.24 -13.09
CA ASP A 46 -11.02 16.40 -13.46
C ASP A 46 -11.51 16.35 -14.92
N GLU A 47 -10.93 15.48 -15.75
CA GLU A 47 -11.33 15.27 -17.15
C GLU A 47 -12.34 14.12 -17.29
N LEU A 48 -12.58 13.37 -16.21
CA LEU A 48 -13.45 12.19 -16.19
C LEU A 48 -14.77 12.48 -15.48
N ASP A 49 -15.90 12.17 -16.14
CA ASP A 49 -17.23 12.23 -15.54
C ASP A 49 -17.54 10.90 -14.82
N LEU A 50 -16.89 10.68 -13.66
CA LEU A 50 -17.07 9.47 -12.85
C LEU A 50 -18.08 9.66 -11.74
N THR A 51 -18.88 8.63 -11.51
CA THR A 51 -19.70 8.51 -10.31
C THR A 51 -18.83 8.29 -9.06
N LYS A 52 -19.40 8.56 -7.88
CA LYS A 52 -18.73 8.26 -6.60
C LYS A 52 -18.39 6.77 -6.45
N GLU A 53 -19.25 5.89 -6.97
CA GLU A 53 -19.04 4.44 -6.93
C GLU A 53 -17.85 4.03 -7.80
N GLU A 54 -17.71 4.61 -8.99
CA GLU A 54 -16.56 4.36 -9.87
C GLU A 54 -15.25 4.89 -9.29
N ILE A 55 -15.27 6.06 -8.65
CA ILE A 55 -14.11 6.61 -7.95
C ILE A 55 -13.68 5.68 -6.80
N GLU A 56 -14.64 5.27 -5.95
CA GLU A 56 -14.36 4.34 -4.84
C GLU A 56 -13.84 3.00 -5.37
N ASN A 57 -14.40 2.49 -6.47
CA ASN A 57 -13.93 1.25 -7.08
C ASN A 57 -12.50 1.39 -7.62
N LEU A 58 -12.18 2.45 -8.36
CA LEU A 58 -10.80 2.71 -8.83
C LEU A 58 -9.81 2.80 -7.68
N ASN A 59 -10.13 3.58 -6.64
CA ASN A 59 -9.28 3.70 -5.46
C ASN A 59 -9.06 2.35 -4.77
N MET A 60 -10.12 1.55 -4.64
CA MET A 60 -10.08 0.23 -4.02
C MET A 60 -9.26 -0.77 -4.83
N GLU A 61 -9.46 -0.82 -6.15
CA GLU A 61 -8.72 -1.72 -7.05
C GLU A 61 -7.23 -1.36 -7.07
N ALA A 62 -6.90 -0.06 -7.13
CA ALA A 62 -5.51 0.39 -7.05
C ALA A 62 -4.84 -0.01 -5.73
N VAL A 63 -5.52 0.17 -4.60
CA VAL A 63 -4.98 -0.21 -3.27
C VAL A 63 -4.90 -1.73 -3.09
N LYS A 64 -5.82 -2.51 -3.65
CA LYS A 64 -5.72 -3.98 -3.69
C LYS A 64 -4.52 -4.46 -4.49
N GLN A 65 -4.15 -3.73 -5.55
CA GLN A 65 -3.01 -4.07 -6.38
C GLN A 65 -1.69 -3.59 -5.78
N ASN A 66 -1.68 -2.41 -5.14
CA ASN A 66 -0.52 -1.88 -4.44
C ASN A 66 -0.97 -1.03 -3.23
N PRO A 67 -0.66 -1.41 -1.98
CA PRO A 67 -1.10 -0.66 -0.81
C PRO A 67 -0.58 0.78 -0.77
N TYR A 68 0.57 1.06 -1.40
CA TYR A 68 1.16 2.39 -1.46
C TYR A 68 0.44 3.32 -2.45
N ALA A 69 -0.45 2.79 -3.29
CA ALA A 69 -1.34 3.60 -4.14
C ALA A 69 -2.30 4.48 -3.32
N ILE A 70 -2.47 4.20 -2.02
CA ILE A 70 -3.22 5.04 -1.07
C ILE A 70 -2.74 6.51 -1.06
N SER A 71 -1.50 6.78 -1.45
CA SER A 71 -0.97 8.14 -1.62
C SER A 71 -1.65 8.93 -2.75
N TYR A 72 -2.18 8.24 -3.76
CA TYR A 72 -2.76 8.82 -4.97
C TYR A 72 -4.29 8.72 -5.05
N VAL A 73 -4.95 8.07 -4.10
CA VAL A 73 -6.41 7.92 -4.13
C VAL A 73 -7.10 9.29 -4.05
N LYS A 74 -8.16 9.47 -4.84
CA LYS A 74 -8.93 10.72 -4.85
C LYS A 74 -9.54 11.01 -3.47
N GLU A 75 -10.07 9.97 -2.82
CA GLU A 75 -10.65 10.05 -1.48
C GLU A 75 -10.15 8.89 -0.61
N GLN A 76 -9.43 9.20 0.48
CA GLN A 76 -8.96 8.22 1.47
C GLN A 76 -10.11 7.85 2.42
N THR A 77 -11.05 7.02 1.96
CA THR A 77 -12.12 6.50 2.81
C THR A 77 -11.59 5.51 3.83
N ASP A 78 -12.33 5.28 4.92
CA ASP A 78 -11.95 4.30 5.95
C ASP A 78 -11.72 2.91 5.33
N LYS A 79 -12.58 2.51 4.40
CA LYS A 79 -12.49 1.22 3.72
C LYS A 79 -11.18 1.08 2.93
N VAL A 80 -10.80 2.12 2.18
CA VAL A 80 -9.58 2.13 1.36
C VAL A 80 -8.32 2.17 2.25
N CYS A 81 -8.31 3.01 3.29
CA CYS A 81 -7.20 3.05 4.26
C CYS A 81 -6.99 1.74 5.01
N ILE A 82 -8.07 1.13 5.51
CA ILE A 82 -8.00 -0.17 6.19
C ILE A 82 -7.45 -1.22 5.22
N LYS A 83 -7.91 -1.24 3.96
CA LYS A 83 -7.44 -2.20 2.97
C LYS A 83 -5.95 -2.06 2.65
N ALA A 84 -5.42 -0.84 2.67
CA ALA A 84 -3.98 -0.60 2.51
C ALA A 84 -3.18 -1.14 3.71
N LEU A 85 -3.64 -0.85 4.93
CA LEU A 85 -3.01 -1.29 6.18
C LEU A 85 -3.03 -2.80 6.38
N GLU A 86 -4.06 -3.49 5.88
CA GLU A 86 -4.14 -4.96 5.86
C GLU A 86 -3.09 -5.62 4.96
N GLN A 87 -2.58 -4.89 3.96
CA GLN A 87 -1.58 -5.41 3.02
C GLN A 87 -0.16 -5.02 3.39
N SER A 88 0.03 -3.84 3.98
CA SER A 88 1.33 -3.37 4.44
C SER A 88 1.17 -2.41 5.62
N GLY A 89 1.89 -2.68 6.71
CA GLY A 89 1.99 -1.76 7.83
C GLY A 89 2.61 -0.41 7.44
N TYR A 90 3.48 -0.37 6.42
CA TYR A 90 4.07 0.88 5.94
C TYR A 90 3.09 1.81 5.22
N ALA A 91 1.93 1.32 4.78
CA ALA A 91 0.90 2.19 4.22
C ALA A 91 0.48 3.32 5.18
N ILE A 92 0.71 3.16 6.49
CA ILE A 92 0.45 4.20 7.49
C ILE A 92 1.19 5.52 7.23
N TYR A 93 2.35 5.48 6.55
CA TYR A 93 3.12 6.68 6.22
C TYR A 93 2.46 7.53 5.12
N GLU A 94 1.62 6.91 4.29
CA GLU A 94 0.92 7.54 3.17
C GLU A 94 -0.51 7.99 3.54
N ILE A 95 -1.00 7.61 4.72
CA ILE A 95 -2.35 7.93 5.20
C ILE A 95 -2.37 9.30 5.89
N LYS A 96 -3.26 10.20 5.42
CA LYS A 96 -3.37 11.58 5.93
C LYS A 96 -3.78 11.64 7.40
N ASN A 97 -4.78 10.86 7.79
CA ASN A 97 -5.28 10.80 9.19
C ASN A 97 -4.67 9.61 9.96
N LYS A 98 -3.35 9.51 9.97
CA LYS A 98 -2.64 8.36 10.56
C LYS A 98 -2.96 8.13 12.04
N ASP A 99 -3.16 9.18 12.84
CA ASP A 99 -3.41 9.07 14.28
C ASP A 99 -4.68 8.28 14.61
N LYS A 100 -5.71 8.36 13.76
CA LYS A 100 -6.92 7.54 13.86
C LYS A 100 -6.58 6.06 13.79
N TYR A 101 -5.80 5.67 12.79
CA TYR A 101 -5.48 4.27 12.50
C TYR A 101 -4.42 3.71 13.45
N ILE A 102 -3.46 4.54 13.89
CA ILE A 102 -2.50 4.17 14.93
C ILE A 102 -3.22 3.71 16.19
N LYS A 103 -4.25 4.44 16.63
CA LYS A 103 -5.07 4.07 17.77
C LYS A 103 -5.96 2.86 17.49
N MET A 104 -6.59 2.83 16.32
CA MET A 104 -7.53 1.77 15.94
C MET A 104 -6.87 0.39 15.86
N PHE A 105 -5.65 0.33 15.34
CA PHE A 105 -4.93 -0.93 15.11
C PHE A 105 -3.72 -1.12 16.05
N ASP A 106 -3.61 -0.35 17.13
CA ASP A 106 -2.45 -0.38 18.06
C ASP A 106 -1.11 -0.40 17.29
N ILE A 107 -0.95 0.52 16.33
CA ILE A 107 0.24 0.55 15.46
C ILE A 107 1.43 1.02 16.28
N ARG A 108 2.53 0.26 16.20
CA ARG A 108 3.77 0.54 16.91
C ARG A 108 4.93 0.64 15.94
N PHE A 109 5.83 1.55 16.26
CA PHE A 109 6.96 1.89 15.42
C PHE A 109 8.26 1.57 16.17
N LEU A 110 9.16 0.86 15.50
CA LEU A 110 10.56 0.82 15.87
C LEU A 110 11.31 1.71 14.89
N GLU A 111 11.53 2.96 15.26
CA GLU A 111 12.28 3.94 14.48
C GLU A 111 13.66 4.17 15.11
N LYS A 112 14.65 4.44 14.24
CA LYS A 112 15.92 5.09 14.58
C LYS A 112 16.97 4.18 15.23
N ILE A 113 17.76 3.53 14.38
CA ILE A 113 19.16 3.22 14.71
C ILE A 113 20.01 3.63 13.52
N GLU A 114 20.70 4.79 13.66
CA GLU A 114 21.81 5.26 12.82
C GLU A 114 21.72 4.97 11.31
N LYS A 115 20.51 5.11 10.72
CA LYS A 115 20.08 4.60 9.40
C LYS A 115 20.09 3.06 9.39
N ILE A 116 18.96 2.35 9.36
CA ILE A 116 18.47 1.72 8.10
C ILE A 116 17.11 1.00 8.24
N ILE A 117 16.50 0.81 9.42
CA ILE A 117 15.32 -0.08 9.50
C ILE A 117 14.24 0.51 10.40
N THR A 118 13.13 0.84 9.76
CA THR A 118 11.85 1.07 10.40
C THR A 118 11.14 -0.27 10.48
N VAL A 119 10.60 -0.63 11.65
CA VAL A 119 9.63 -1.75 11.74
C VAL A 119 8.29 -1.14 12.12
N VAL A 120 7.24 -1.55 11.42
CA VAL A 120 5.88 -1.26 11.81
C VAL A 120 5.23 -2.55 12.28
N ALA A 121 4.72 -2.56 13.51
CA ALA A 121 3.85 -3.60 14.02
C ALA A 121 2.41 -3.08 14.03
N ILE A 122 1.49 -3.86 13.51
CA ILE A 122 0.06 -3.54 13.46
C ILE A 122 -0.74 -4.70 14.05
N ARG A 123 -1.80 -4.39 14.81
CA ARG A 123 -2.69 -5.39 15.41
C ARG A 123 -3.97 -5.51 14.60
N ILE A 124 -4.09 -6.60 13.83
CA ILE A 124 -5.25 -6.90 12.98
C ILE A 124 -5.85 -8.23 13.44
N ASN A 125 -7.17 -8.31 13.60
CA ASN A 125 -7.86 -9.54 14.02
C ASN A 125 -7.29 -10.21 15.29
N ARG A 126 -6.79 -9.40 16.23
CA ARG A 126 -6.11 -9.79 17.48
C ARG A 126 -4.71 -10.39 17.31
N GLU A 127 -4.19 -10.44 16.08
CA GLU A 127 -2.84 -10.89 15.76
C GLU A 127 -1.93 -9.70 15.49
N TRP A 128 -0.64 -9.87 15.80
CA TRP A 128 0.39 -8.88 15.52
C TRP A 128 1.08 -9.23 14.21
N LEU A 129 1.05 -8.28 13.27
CA LEU A 129 1.72 -8.37 11.98
C LEU A 129 2.84 -7.34 11.92
N PHE A 130 3.97 -7.75 11.37
CA PHE A 130 5.18 -6.92 11.28
C PHE A 130 5.54 -6.66 9.83
N THR A 131 5.79 -5.41 9.51
CA THR A 131 6.37 -4.96 8.23
C THR A 131 7.79 -4.47 8.48
N VAL A 132 8.75 -5.01 7.72
CA VAL A 132 10.16 -4.65 7.80
C VAL A 132 10.88 -4.85 6.47
N LYS A 133 11.61 -3.82 6.00
CA LYS A 133 12.25 -3.79 4.67
C LYS A 133 11.26 -4.16 3.54
N ASN A 134 11.41 -5.35 2.96
CA ASN A 134 10.58 -5.88 1.87
C ASN A 134 9.65 -7.01 2.35
N GLU A 135 9.65 -7.28 3.66
CA GLU A 135 8.80 -8.29 4.28
C GLU A 135 7.54 -7.61 4.82
N GLU A 136 6.40 -8.12 4.42
CA GLU A 136 5.08 -7.59 4.77
C GLU A 136 4.29 -8.65 5.53
N ASN A 137 3.46 -8.22 6.49
CA ASN A 137 2.54 -9.10 7.21
C ASN A 137 3.19 -10.33 7.88
N LEU A 138 4.44 -10.21 8.35
CA LEU A 138 5.07 -11.30 9.10
C LEU A 138 4.30 -11.53 10.41
N SER A 139 4.00 -12.79 10.72
CA SER A 139 3.63 -13.18 12.08
C SER A 139 4.75 -12.86 13.07
N LYS A 140 4.45 -12.90 14.36
CA LYS A 140 5.46 -12.69 15.40
C LYS A 140 6.60 -13.70 15.29
N GLU A 141 6.29 -14.95 15.03
CA GLU A 141 7.24 -16.04 14.86
C GLU A 141 8.14 -15.83 13.63
N GLU A 142 7.56 -15.43 12.50
CA GLU A 142 8.31 -15.13 11.27
C GLU A 142 9.19 -13.88 11.44
N PHE A 143 8.71 -12.85 12.13
CA PHE A 143 9.49 -11.66 12.43
C PHE A 143 10.69 -11.99 13.35
N ILE A 144 10.49 -12.83 14.36
CA ILE A 144 11.59 -13.33 15.22
C ILE A 144 12.59 -14.15 14.41
N TYR A 145 12.12 -15.01 13.51
CA TYR A 145 12.99 -15.78 12.62
C TYR A 145 13.81 -14.85 11.71
N TRP A 146 13.16 -13.88 11.08
CA TRP A 146 13.80 -12.85 10.26
C TRP A 146 14.87 -12.06 11.04
N ALA A 147 14.53 -11.65 12.26
CA ALA A 147 15.43 -10.88 13.13
C ALA A 147 16.68 -11.68 13.54
N ASN A 148 16.60 -13.00 13.60
CA ASN A 148 17.73 -13.89 13.91
C ASN A 148 18.56 -14.29 12.68
N SER A 149 18.17 -13.88 11.46
CA SER A 149 18.90 -14.23 10.25
C SER A 149 20.33 -13.68 10.27
N GLU A 150 21.24 -14.37 9.58
CA GLU A 150 22.66 -13.99 9.49
C GLU A 150 22.89 -12.62 8.83
N LYS A 151 21.87 -12.09 8.12
CA LYS A 151 21.89 -10.78 7.47
C LYS A 151 21.72 -9.62 8.47
N ILE A 152 21.32 -9.90 9.71
CA ILE A 152 21.11 -8.90 10.76
C ILE A 152 22.30 -8.94 11.72
N SER A 153 22.96 -7.80 11.92
CA SER A 153 24.04 -7.69 12.91
C SER A 153 23.51 -7.92 14.34
N ASP A 154 24.28 -8.60 15.18
CA ASP A 154 23.94 -8.90 16.57
C ASP A 154 23.53 -7.66 17.39
N LYS A 155 24.11 -6.49 17.08
CA LYS A 155 23.71 -5.19 17.67
C LYS A 155 22.21 -4.92 17.53
N TYR A 156 21.62 -5.32 16.40
CA TYR A 156 20.22 -5.04 16.07
C TYR A 156 19.27 -6.18 16.44
N LYS A 157 19.76 -7.42 16.53
CA LYS A 157 18.94 -8.60 16.85
C LYS A 157 18.17 -8.40 18.15
N GLN A 158 18.88 -8.03 19.21
CA GLN A 158 18.27 -7.84 20.53
C GLN A 158 17.15 -6.78 20.51
N ILE A 159 17.34 -5.70 19.76
CA ILE A 159 16.37 -4.61 19.65
C ILE A 159 15.08 -5.10 18.95
N TYR A 160 15.20 -5.87 17.87
CA TYR A 160 14.03 -6.46 17.20
C TYR A 160 13.30 -7.46 18.09
N LEU A 161 14.02 -8.31 18.82
CA LEU A 161 13.40 -9.29 19.72
C LEU A 161 12.67 -8.61 20.89
N GLU A 162 13.26 -7.56 21.47
CA GLU A 162 12.59 -6.74 22.49
C GLU A 162 11.33 -6.07 21.94
N PHE A 163 11.39 -5.52 20.74
CA PHE A 163 10.23 -4.93 20.07
C PHE A 163 9.10 -5.95 19.85
N ALA A 164 9.43 -7.14 19.34
CA ALA A 164 8.47 -8.24 19.17
C ALA A 164 7.84 -8.67 20.51
N ASN A 165 8.65 -8.72 21.58
CA ASN A 165 8.19 -9.10 22.92
C ASN A 165 7.25 -8.07 23.55
N ASN A 166 7.37 -6.79 23.19
CA ASN A 166 6.44 -5.76 23.65
C ASN A 166 5.07 -5.86 22.97
N CYS A 167 4.98 -6.52 21.83
CA CYS A 167 3.73 -6.83 21.12
C CYS A 167 3.12 -8.13 21.69
N LYS A 168 2.27 -8.02 22.73
CA LYS A 168 1.55 -9.12 23.40
C LYS A 168 0.04 -9.00 23.24
#